data_AF-A0A9N8HRV7-F1
#
_entry.id   AF-A0A9N8HRV7-F1
#
_cell.length_a   1.000
_cell.length_b   1.000
_cell.length_c   1.000
_cell.angle_alpha   90.00
_cell.angle_beta   90.00
_cell.angle_gamma   90.00
#
_symmetry.space_group_name_H-M   'P 1'
#
loop_
_entity.id
_entity.type
_entity.pdbx_description
1 polymer ?
#
loop_
_entity_poly.entity_id
_entity_poly.type
_entity_poly.pdbx_seq_one_letter_code
_entity_poly.pdbx_strand_id
1 'polypeptide(L)'
;MWKLRPAALTSPNYATMTVETLYELYMQDNARATKEGVCVPPKPTPRLLRTCQWNVHQFEPSEEVPDAHKLARRIADRVLETNADVIILNEFGVKPLVTNKSLKRSWSDQPADIRRERLERHGYTFHTSSCYFPMVVATKLPVVGPVVKFGLDMSRAVVAVPVAPPQHNNKSNKGTTTTTPLWIYGTHLEAGDDAQGKYRRSEMKQFLAVLQRHPELSLESENVGGGGLQPTKSPRLHNKRMGTHL
;
A
#
# COMPACT_ATOMS: atom_id res chain seq x y z
N MET A 1 -5.67 -0.46 8.82
CA MET A 1 -4.91 -0.13 7.60
C MET A 1 -5.76 0.83 6.77
N TRP A 2 -5.33 2.08 6.57
CA TRP A 2 -6.03 3.01 5.68
C TRP A 2 -5.60 2.73 4.24
N LYS A 3 -6.51 2.28 3.38
CA LYS A 3 -6.32 2.34 1.93
C LYS A 3 -7.09 3.57 1.46
N LEU A 4 -6.39 4.64 1.06
CA LEU A 4 -7.02 5.71 0.27
C LEU A 4 -7.59 5.03 -0.97
N ARG A 5 -8.93 4.94 -1.06
CA ARG A 5 -9.58 4.32 -2.21
C ARG A 5 -9.43 5.25 -3.41
N PRO A 6 -9.03 4.73 -4.58
CA PRO A 6 -8.82 5.53 -5.80
C PRO A 6 -10.03 6.35 -6.27
N ALA A 7 -11.25 6.05 -5.81
CA ALA A 7 -12.46 6.75 -6.26
C ALA A 7 -12.51 8.23 -5.83
N ALA A 8 -11.88 8.62 -4.72
CA ALA A 8 -11.74 10.04 -4.36
C ALA A 8 -10.72 10.78 -5.25
N LEU A 9 -9.86 10.04 -5.96
CA LEU A 9 -8.75 10.55 -6.78
C LEU A 9 -9.08 10.59 -8.28
N THR A 10 -10.28 10.18 -8.71
CA THR A 10 -10.70 10.26 -10.12
C THR A 10 -11.20 11.65 -10.53
N SER A 11 -11.19 12.64 -9.64
CA SER A 11 -11.53 14.02 -10.00
C SER A 11 -10.37 14.66 -10.77
N PRO A 12 -10.62 15.28 -11.94
CA PRO A 12 -9.57 15.94 -12.72
C PRO A 12 -8.90 17.11 -11.98
N ASN A 13 -9.54 17.62 -10.91
CA ASN A 13 -9.07 18.76 -10.13
C ASN A 13 -8.42 18.37 -8.80
N TYR A 14 -8.05 17.09 -8.60
CA TYR A 14 -7.51 16.63 -7.32
C TYR A 14 -6.26 17.40 -6.86
N ALA A 15 -5.43 17.86 -7.82
CA ALA A 15 -4.19 18.56 -7.54
C ALA A 15 -4.39 19.94 -6.89
N THR A 16 -5.60 20.52 -7.00
CA THR A 16 -5.96 21.84 -6.47
C THR A 16 -6.93 21.78 -5.29
N MET A 17 -7.39 20.59 -4.89
CA MET A 17 -8.35 20.42 -3.78
C MET A 17 -7.68 20.64 -2.42
N THR A 18 -8.44 21.19 -1.47
CA THR A 18 -7.98 21.29 -0.07
C THR A 18 -8.08 19.93 0.63
N VAL A 19 -7.41 19.82 1.77
CA VAL A 19 -7.42 18.60 2.60
C VAL A 19 -8.85 18.28 3.07
N GLU A 20 -9.64 19.30 3.40
CA GLU A 20 -11.04 19.18 3.82
C GLU A 20 -11.90 18.59 2.71
N THR A 21 -11.75 19.08 1.47
CA THR A 21 -12.47 18.55 0.31
C THR A 21 -12.12 17.09 0.05
N LEU A 22 -10.84 16.73 0.13
CA LEU A 22 -10.41 15.33 -0.01
C LEU A 22 -10.98 14.44 1.10
N TYR A 23 -11.07 14.95 2.32
CA TYR A 23 -11.68 14.24 3.45
C TYR A 23 -13.19 14.02 3.24
N GLU A 24 -13.92 15.02 2.75
CA GLU A 24 -15.34 14.90 2.42
C GLU A 24 -15.60 13.86 1.34
N LEU A 25 -14.83 13.88 0.25
CA LEU A 25 -14.92 12.89 -0.84
C LEU A 25 -14.65 11.48 -0.33
N TYR A 26 -13.66 11.31 0.54
CA TYR A 26 -13.38 10.03 1.19
C TYR A 26 -14.57 9.54 2.04
N MET A 27 -15.20 10.42 2.81
CA MET A 27 -16.38 10.07 3.62
C MET A 27 -17.59 9.70 2.75
N GLN A 28 -17.80 10.40 1.63
CA GLN A 28 -18.85 10.07 0.66
C GLN A 28 -18.62 8.71 0.00
N ASP A 29 -17.38 8.39 -0.39
CA ASP A 29 -17.03 7.09 -0.98
C ASP A 29 -17.25 5.94 0.02
N ASN A 30 -16.88 6.14 1.30
CA ASN A 30 -17.16 5.16 2.34
C ASN A 30 -18.66 4.94 2.56
N ALA A 31 -19.46 5.99 2.51
CA ALA A 31 -20.92 5.90 2.61
C ALA A 31 -21.51 5.12 1.44
N ARG A 32 -21.04 5.39 0.21
CA ARG A 32 -21.42 4.63 -0.99
C ARG A 32 -21.03 3.15 -0.88
N ALA A 33 -19.78 2.87 -0.55
CA ALA A 33 -19.25 1.51 -0.39
C ALA A 33 -20.07 0.70 0.64
N THR A 34 -20.47 1.35 1.74
CA THR A 34 -21.33 0.73 2.75
C THR A 34 -22.71 0.38 2.19
N LYS A 35 -23.32 1.27 1.37
CA LYS A 35 -24.59 0.98 0.67
C LYS A 35 -24.46 -0.19 -0.32
N GLU A 36 -23.30 -0.35 -0.94
CA GLU A 36 -22.97 -1.45 -1.86
C GLU A 36 -22.62 -2.76 -1.13
N GLY A 37 -22.74 -2.81 0.20
CA GLY A 37 -22.44 -4.01 1.02
C GLY A 37 -20.95 -4.24 1.24
N VAL A 38 -20.09 -3.28 0.89
CA VAL A 38 -18.65 -3.37 1.12
C VAL A 38 -18.35 -3.01 2.58
N CYS A 39 -17.77 -3.94 3.33
CA CYS A 39 -17.33 -3.69 4.69
C CYS A 39 -16.22 -2.60 4.71
N VAL A 40 -16.54 -1.44 5.28
CA VAL A 40 -15.57 -0.36 5.52
C VAL A 40 -15.04 -0.50 6.96
N PRO A 41 -13.76 -0.80 7.17
CA PRO A 41 -13.22 -0.95 8.52
C PRO A 41 -13.30 0.39 9.29
N PRO A 42 -13.67 0.37 10.59
CA PRO A 42 -13.84 1.58 11.39
C PRO A 42 -12.53 2.36 11.56
N LYS A 43 -12.63 3.67 11.82
CA LYS A 43 -11.50 4.57 12.11
C LYS A 43 -10.77 4.08 13.37
N PRO A 44 -9.53 3.59 13.27
CA PRO A 44 -8.85 3.09 14.46
C PRO A 44 -8.20 4.23 15.27
N THR A 45 -8.04 4.03 16.58
CA THR A 45 -7.39 4.97 17.53
C THR A 45 -5.91 4.57 17.79
N PRO A 46 -5.14 5.35 18.56
CA PRO A 46 -3.98 6.11 18.11
C PRO A 46 -2.66 5.36 18.30
N ARG A 47 -2.26 4.58 17.30
CA ARG A 47 -0.98 4.73 16.58
C ARG A 47 -1.01 3.75 15.41
N LEU A 48 -1.90 4.07 14.48
CA LEU A 48 -2.00 3.34 13.24
C LEU A 48 -0.78 3.61 12.39
N LEU A 49 -0.28 2.55 11.78
CA LEU A 49 0.51 2.63 10.56
C LEU A 49 -0.18 3.57 9.56
N ARG A 50 0.43 4.73 9.31
CA ARG A 50 -0.02 5.67 8.29
C ARG A 50 0.66 5.32 6.98
N THR A 51 -0.14 5.15 5.94
CA THR A 51 0.35 4.79 4.61
C THR A 51 -0.08 5.85 3.61
N CYS A 52 0.85 6.30 2.78
CA CYS A 52 0.59 7.11 1.60
C CYS A 52 0.89 6.27 0.36
N GLN A 53 0.01 6.28 -0.64
CA GLN A 53 0.31 5.72 -1.95
C GLN A 53 -0.02 6.75 -3.01
N TRP A 54 0.89 6.95 -3.97
CA TRP A 54 0.71 7.93 -5.03
C TRP A 54 1.41 7.48 -6.32
N ASN A 55 0.77 7.69 -7.48
CA ASN A 55 1.46 7.66 -8.77
C ASN A 55 2.00 9.05 -9.09
N VAL A 56 3.32 9.21 -9.11
CA VAL A 56 3.97 10.54 -9.19
C VAL A 56 4.23 11.03 -10.61
N HIS A 57 4.07 10.19 -11.64
CA HIS A 57 4.28 10.59 -13.03
C HIS A 57 3.13 11.43 -13.59
N GLN A 58 1.96 11.45 -12.95
CA GLN A 58 0.84 12.28 -13.40
C GLN A 58 1.07 13.80 -13.28
N PHE A 59 2.23 14.25 -12.79
CA PHE A 59 2.65 15.63 -12.88
C PHE A 59 3.65 15.79 -14.01
N GLU A 60 3.14 15.90 -15.24
CA GLU A 60 3.90 16.50 -16.31
C GLU A 60 4.17 17.98 -15.96
N PRO A 61 5.33 18.55 -16.33
CA PRO A 61 5.51 19.99 -16.29
C PRO A 61 4.41 20.65 -17.12
N SER A 62 3.43 21.25 -16.45
CA SER A 62 2.46 22.12 -17.14
C SER A 62 3.16 23.44 -17.47
N GLU A 63 2.57 24.23 -18.38
CA GLU A 63 3.03 25.60 -18.66
C GLU A 63 3.13 26.45 -17.38
N GLU A 64 2.39 26.10 -16.32
CA GLU A 64 2.39 26.78 -15.02
C GLU A 64 3.60 26.45 -14.13
N VAL A 65 4.26 25.29 -14.34
CA VAL A 65 5.46 24.89 -13.57
C VAL A 65 6.53 24.37 -14.52
N PRO A 66 7.20 25.26 -15.27
CA PRO A 66 8.24 24.88 -16.23
C PRO A 66 9.50 24.32 -15.57
N ASP A 67 9.70 24.56 -14.26
CA ASP A 67 10.87 24.09 -13.51
C ASP A 67 10.62 22.73 -12.84
N ALA A 68 11.26 21.70 -13.40
CA ALA A 68 11.30 20.34 -12.90
C ALA A 68 11.76 20.24 -11.43
N HIS A 69 12.73 21.05 -11.00
CA HIS A 69 13.23 21.04 -9.62
C HIS A 69 12.19 21.59 -8.64
N LYS A 70 11.45 22.62 -9.04
CA LYS A 70 10.36 23.19 -8.23
C LYS A 70 9.22 22.19 -8.10
N LEU A 71 8.88 21.49 -9.18
CA LEU A 71 7.88 20.43 -9.17
C LEU A 71 8.29 19.23 -8.30
N ALA A 72 9.52 18.75 -8.45
CA ALA A 72 10.06 17.66 -7.63
C ALA A 72 10.02 18.00 -6.12
N ARG A 73 10.41 19.23 -5.74
CA ARG A 73 10.30 19.72 -4.36
C ARG A 73 8.86 19.73 -3.87
N ARG A 74 7.93 20.27 -4.65
CA ARG A 74 6.49 20.29 -4.32
C ARG A 74 5.92 18.90 -4.10
N ILE A 75 6.24 17.94 -4.96
CA ILE A 75 5.79 16.54 -4.79
C ILE A 75 6.30 15.98 -3.46
N ALA A 76 7.58 16.17 -3.15
CA ALA A 76 8.14 15.72 -1.88
C ALA A 76 7.48 16.41 -0.67
N ASP A 77 7.22 17.71 -0.75
CA ASP A 77 6.52 18.46 0.30
C ASP A 77 5.10 17.94 0.52
N ARG A 78 4.34 17.69 -0.55
CA ARG A 78 2.99 17.09 -0.46
C ARG A 78 3.01 15.70 0.15
N VAL A 79 3.98 14.87 -0.21
CA VAL A 79 4.16 13.55 0.40
C VAL A 79 4.46 13.69 1.91
N LEU A 80 5.33 14.64 2.29
CA LEU A 80 5.69 14.90 3.69
C LEU A 80 4.51 15.43 4.52
N GLU A 81 3.63 16.24 3.94
CA GLU A 81 2.39 16.73 4.58
C GLU A 81 1.49 15.58 5.05
N THR A 82 1.53 14.42 4.37
CA THR A 82 0.76 13.23 4.80
C THR A 82 1.23 12.65 6.14
N ASN A 83 2.47 12.97 6.55
CA ASN A 83 3.14 12.40 7.72
C ASN A 83 3.05 10.87 7.78
N ALA A 84 3.13 10.19 6.64
CA ALA A 84 3.01 8.74 6.57
C ALA A 84 4.21 8.02 7.21
N ASP A 85 4.00 6.83 7.76
CA ASP A 85 5.08 5.94 8.24
C ASP A 85 5.65 5.10 7.09
N VAL A 86 4.82 4.87 6.07
CA VAL A 86 5.13 4.16 4.83
C VAL A 86 4.57 4.94 3.64
N ILE A 87 5.37 5.12 2.61
CA ILE A 87 5.00 5.76 1.35
C ILE A 87 5.24 4.76 0.21
N ILE A 88 4.29 4.63 -0.70
CA ILE A 88 4.40 3.86 -1.92
C ILE A 88 4.29 4.82 -3.11
N LEU A 89 5.37 5.00 -3.87
CA LEU A 89 5.40 5.90 -5.03
C LEU A 89 5.53 5.09 -6.31
N ASN A 90 4.50 5.11 -7.14
CA ASN A 90 4.53 4.50 -8.48
C ASN A 90 5.12 5.49 -9.48
N GLU A 91 5.85 4.94 -10.47
CA GLU A 91 6.55 5.69 -11.52
C GLU A 91 7.58 6.68 -10.97
N PHE A 92 8.17 6.32 -9.83
CA PHE A 92 9.18 7.13 -9.17
C PHE A 92 10.52 7.03 -9.92
N GLY A 93 11.01 8.17 -10.43
CA GLY A 93 12.24 8.22 -11.21
C GLY A 93 12.05 7.88 -12.69
N VAL A 94 10.81 7.69 -13.16
CA VAL A 94 10.56 7.68 -14.61
C VAL A 94 10.98 9.02 -15.18
N LYS A 95 11.87 8.98 -16.17
CA LYS A 95 12.23 10.18 -16.92
C LYS A 95 11.04 10.51 -17.80
N PRO A 96 10.47 11.73 -17.74
CA PRO A 96 9.39 12.09 -18.64
C PRO A 96 9.85 11.84 -20.08
N LEU A 97 8.99 11.24 -20.89
CA LEU A 97 9.23 11.03 -22.32
C LEU A 97 9.13 12.38 -23.04
N VAL A 98 10.04 13.31 -22.72
CA VAL A 98 10.00 14.63 -23.30
C VAL A 98 10.43 14.50 -24.76
N THR A 99 9.46 14.64 -25.67
CA THR A 99 9.68 14.68 -27.12
C THR A 99 10.42 15.95 -27.53
N ASN A 100 10.38 17.00 -26.70
CA ASN A 100 11.03 18.28 -26.95
C ASN A 100 12.53 18.26 -26.54
N LYS A 101 13.42 18.41 -27.53
CA LYS A 101 14.88 18.30 -27.36
C LYS A 101 15.46 19.34 -26.38
N SER A 102 14.82 20.49 -26.19
CA SER A 102 15.27 21.55 -25.28
C SER A 102 15.11 21.17 -23.80
N LEU A 103 14.04 20.47 -23.43
CA LEU A 103 13.81 19.99 -22.05
C LEU A 103 14.67 18.77 -21.70
N LYS A 104 15.09 17.95 -22.67
CA LYS A 104 15.91 16.75 -22.41
C LYS A 104 17.22 17.05 -21.66
N ARG A 105 17.85 18.20 -21.93
CA ARG A 105 19.10 18.62 -21.26
C ARG A 105 18.93 18.93 -19.77
N SER A 106 17.74 19.34 -19.33
CA SER A 106 17.48 19.71 -17.93
C SER A 106 17.32 18.48 -17.02
N TRP A 107 16.90 17.33 -17.56
CA TRP A 107 16.59 16.13 -16.76
C TRP A 107 17.71 15.09 -16.74
N SER A 108 18.60 15.09 -17.74
CA SER A 108 19.73 14.15 -17.80
C SER A 108 20.83 14.45 -16.78
N ASP A 109 20.93 15.71 -16.36
CA ASP A 109 22.03 16.22 -15.54
C ASP A 109 21.64 16.40 -14.08
N GLN A 110 20.48 15.87 -13.65
CA GLN A 110 20.02 16.11 -12.29
C GLN A 110 20.84 15.30 -11.26
N PRO A 111 21.41 16.00 -10.26
CA PRO A 111 21.98 15.36 -9.08
C PRO A 111 20.90 14.53 -8.37
N ALA A 112 21.34 13.56 -7.56
CA ALA A 112 20.52 12.68 -6.72
C ALA A 112 19.05 13.13 -6.57
N ASP A 113 18.10 12.31 -7.04
CA ASP A 113 16.66 12.60 -7.08
C ASP A 113 16.23 13.43 -5.85
N ILE A 114 16.00 14.73 -6.04
CA ILE A 114 15.72 15.69 -4.96
C ILE A 114 14.56 15.23 -4.08
N ARG A 115 13.61 14.48 -4.66
CA ARG A 115 12.50 13.88 -3.93
C ARG A 115 13.01 12.88 -2.89
N ARG A 116 13.91 11.98 -3.32
CA ARG A 116 14.55 10.98 -2.46
C ARG A 116 15.35 11.67 -1.35
N GLU A 117 16.27 12.57 -1.72
CA GLU A 117 17.14 13.23 -0.75
C GLU A 117 16.33 13.97 0.33
N ARG A 118 15.26 14.66 -0.07
CA ARG A 118 14.39 15.37 0.88
C ARG A 118 13.62 14.42 1.80
N LEU A 119 13.12 13.30 1.29
CA LEU A 119 12.45 12.29 2.10
C LEU A 119 13.42 11.54 3.03
N GLU A 120 14.64 11.23 2.58
CA GLU A 120 15.69 10.62 3.42
C GLU A 120 16.06 11.52 4.61
N ARG A 121 16.15 12.84 4.41
CA ARG A 121 16.32 13.80 5.53
C ARG A 121 15.20 13.76 6.57
N HIS A 122 14.01 13.25 6.21
CA HIS A 122 12.88 13.05 7.11
C HIS A 122 12.78 11.61 7.66
N GLY A 123 13.86 10.83 7.52
CA GLY A 123 14.00 9.51 8.12
C GLY A 123 13.41 8.36 7.31
N TYR A 124 13.10 8.57 6.02
CA TYR A 124 12.64 7.48 5.16
C TYR A 124 13.81 6.68 4.57
N THR A 125 13.72 5.35 4.59
CA THR A 125 14.57 4.44 3.83
C THR A 125 13.86 3.97 2.57
N PHE A 126 14.57 3.85 1.44
CA PHE A 126 13.99 3.61 0.11
C PHE A 126 14.25 2.21 -0.44
N HIS A 127 13.21 1.58 -0.98
CA HIS A 127 13.28 0.28 -1.65
C HIS A 127 12.59 0.36 -3.01
N THR A 128 13.38 0.36 -4.08
CA THR A 128 12.92 0.61 -5.46
C THR A 128 12.89 -0.68 -6.29
N SER A 129 11.89 -0.86 -7.15
CA SER A 129 11.90 -1.90 -8.18
C SER A 129 12.76 -1.50 -9.39
N SER A 130 13.34 -2.49 -10.06
CA SER A 130 14.13 -2.30 -11.28
C SER A 130 13.33 -2.79 -12.50
N CYS A 131 12.31 -2.01 -12.88
CA CYS A 131 11.44 -2.31 -14.02
C CYS A 131 11.12 -1.02 -14.81
N TYR A 132 10.43 -1.15 -15.95
CA TYR A 132 10.12 0.00 -16.83
C TYR A 132 9.25 1.05 -16.13
N PHE A 133 8.29 0.61 -15.32
CA PHE A 133 7.51 1.46 -14.42
C PHE A 133 8.01 1.28 -12.98
N PRO A 134 9.13 1.92 -12.58
CA PRO A 134 9.71 1.79 -11.26
C PRO A 134 8.71 2.21 -10.19
N MET A 135 8.71 1.48 -9.09
CA MET A 135 7.92 1.78 -7.91
C MET A 135 8.84 1.76 -6.69
N VAL A 136 8.53 2.60 -5.71
CA VAL A 136 9.28 2.75 -4.48
C VAL A 136 8.38 2.47 -3.29
N VAL A 137 8.88 1.67 -2.35
CA VAL A 137 8.42 1.65 -0.96
C VAL A 137 9.43 2.44 -0.13
N ALA A 138 8.99 3.54 0.47
CA ALA A 138 9.78 4.33 1.41
C ALA A 138 9.17 4.22 2.82
N THR A 139 9.97 4.02 3.86
CA THR A 139 9.43 3.86 5.23
C THR A 139 10.31 4.48 6.31
N LYS A 140 9.68 4.99 7.37
CA LYS A 140 10.35 5.40 8.63
C LYS A 140 10.52 4.26 9.62
N LEU A 141 9.89 3.11 9.36
CA LEU A 141 9.90 1.98 10.25
C LEU A 141 11.20 1.17 10.06
N PRO A 142 11.77 0.58 11.13
CA PRO A 142 12.92 -0.28 11.02
C PRO A 142 12.63 -1.47 10.10
N VAL A 143 13.48 -1.69 9.09
CA VAL A 143 13.42 -2.89 8.24
C VAL A 143 14.08 -4.04 8.99
N VAL A 144 13.34 -5.13 9.20
CA VAL A 144 13.74 -6.24 10.11
C VAL A 144 14.11 -7.52 9.37
N GLY A 145 14.20 -7.48 8.04
CA GLY A 145 14.49 -8.66 7.24
C GLY A 145 14.87 -8.31 5.79
N PRO A 146 15.09 -9.33 4.96
CA PRO A 146 15.43 -9.13 3.56
C PRO A 146 14.26 -8.51 2.80
N VAL A 147 14.56 -7.52 1.97
CA VAL A 147 13.60 -6.92 1.04
C VAL A 147 13.50 -7.80 -0.19
N VAL A 148 12.28 -8.20 -0.53
CA VAL A 148 12.02 -9.07 -1.67
C VAL A 148 11.46 -8.26 -2.83
N LYS A 149 11.94 -8.51 -4.04
CA LYS A 149 11.48 -7.87 -5.27
C LYS A 149 11.24 -8.94 -6.31
N PHE A 150 10.09 -8.88 -7.00
CA PHE A 150 9.79 -9.80 -8.07
C PHE A 150 8.98 -9.13 -9.17
N GLY A 151 9.23 -9.54 -10.41
CA GLY A 151 8.50 -9.06 -11.58
C GLY A 151 7.10 -9.67 -11.64
N LEU A 152 6.13 -8.87 -12.08
CA LEU A 152 4.80 -9.33 -12.50
C LEU A 152 4.74 -9.50 -14.02
N ASP A 153 5.45 -8.63 -14.73
CA ASP A 153 5.74 -8.69 -16.16
C ASP A 153 7.09 -8.00 -16.45
N MET A 154 7.40 -7.73 -17.73
CA MET A 154 8.64 -7.05 -18.13
C MET A 154 8.70 -5.57 -17.71
N SER A 155 7.58 -4.99 -17.30
CA SER A 155 7.41 -3.56 -17.05
C SER A 155 7.07 -3.22 -15.59
N ARG A 156 6.58 -4.19 -14.82
CA ARG A 156 6.01 -4.02 -13.47
C ARG A 156 6.54 -5.05 -12.50
N ALA A 157 6.59 -4.63 -11.23
CA ALA A 157 7.12 -5.44 -10.16
C ALA A 157 6.44 -5.13 -8.83
N VAL A 158 6.62 -6.05 -7.89
CA VAL A 158 6.28 -5.88 -6.48
C VAL A 158 7.57 -5.66 -5.69
N VAL A 159 7.49 -4.79 -4.67
CA VAL A 159 8.52 -4.66 -3.63
C VAL A 159 7.85 -4.99 -2.29
N ALA A 160 8.38 -6.01 -1.62
CA ALA A 160 7.94 -6.46 -0.31
C ALA A 160 8.99 -6.10 0.74
N VAL A 161 8.60 -5.31 1.74
CA VAL A 161 9.49 -4.79 2.79
C VAL A 161 8.98 -5.27 4.16
N PRO A 162 9.76 -6.07 4.90
CA PRO A 162 9.41 -6.46 6.27
C PRO A 162 9.83 -5.35 7.24
N VAL A 163 8.88 -4.77 7.97
CA VAL A 163 9.13 -3.70 8.94
C VAL A 163 8.73 -4.12 10.35
N ALA A 164 9.42 -3.58 11.34
CA ALA A 164 9.00 -3.69 12.72
C ALA A 164 7.64 -2.99 12.91
N PRO A 165 6.68 -3.61 13.62
CA PRO A 165 5.43 -2.94 13.94
C PRO A 165 5.71 -1.71 14.83
N PRO A 166 4.92 -0.63 14.71
CA PRO A 166 5.07 0.54 15.58
C PRO A 166 4.99 0.12 17.06
N GLN A 167 6.04 0.39 17.84
CA GLN A 167 6.02 0.08 19.26
C GLN A 167 4.99 0.98 19.96
N HIS A 168 3.98 0.35 20.56
CA HIS A 168 3.16 1.04 21.54
C HIS A 168 4.00 1.22 22.79
N ASN A 169 4.17 2.47 23.25
CA ASN A 169 4.72 2.81 24.56
C ASN A 169 3.79 2.36 25.71
N ASN A 170 3.19 1.18 25.61
CA ASN A 170 2.52 0.54 26.72
C ASN A 170 3.63 0.05 27.64
N LYS A 171 3.88 0.81 28.70
CA LYS A 171 4.86 0.51 29.75
C LYS A 171 4.59 -0.80 30.52
N SER A 172 3.68 -1.67 30.09
CA SER A 172 3.35 -2.91 30.77
C SER A 172 3.94 -4.13 30.04
N ASN A 173 4.68 -4.92 30.83
CA ASN A 173 5.27 -6.22 30.55
C ASN A 173 6.56 -6.26 29.73
N LYS A 174 7.68 -6.37 30.46
CA LYS A 174 9.00 -6.88 30.04
C LYS A 174 8.95 -8.39 29.70
N GLY A 175 7.99 -8.82 28.88
CA GLY A 175 8.03 -10.13 28.24
C GLY A 175 8.68 -9.96 26.86
N THR A 176 9.71 -10.74 26.57
CA THR A 176 10.29 -10.87 25.23
C THR A 176 9.27 -11.49 24.28
N THR A 177 8.34 -10.69 23.77
CA THR A 177 7.47 -11.09 22.67
C THR A 177 8.22 -10.82 21.38
N THR A 178 8.66 -11.89 20.73
CA THR A 178 9.09 -11.87 19.33
C THR A 178 7.95 -11.24 18.52
N THR A 179 8.13 -9.99 18.10
CA THR A 179 7.09 -9.24 17.42
C THR A 179 7.12 -9.65 15.95
N THR A 180 6.06 -10.30 15.48
CA THR A 180 5.92 -10.70 14.07
C THR A 180 6.11 -9.47 13.17
N PRO A 181 6.95 -9.55 12.13
CA PRO A 181 7.16 -8.44 11.22
C PRO A 181 5.87 -8.10 10.49
N LEU A 182 5.69 -6.82 10.19
CA LEU A 182 4.66 -6.34 9.29
C LEU A 182 5.22 -6.30 7.87
N TRP A 183 4.59 -7.00 6.94
CA TRP A 183 4.97 -6.94 5.52
C TRP A 183 4.26 -5.81 4.78
N ILE A 184 5.03 -4.95 4.13
CA ILE A 184 4.55 -3.87 3.26
C ILE A 184 4.76 -4.27 1.81
N TYR A 185 3.70 -4.22 1.01
CA TYR A 185 3.74 -4.52 -0.41
C TYR A 185 3.45 -3.27 -1.23
N GLY A 186 4.44 -2.82 -2.00
CA GLY A 186 4.23 -1.85 -3.07
C GLY A 186 4.07 -2.57 -4.41
N THR A 187 3.15 -2.10 -5.25
CA THR A 187 2.98 -2.63 -6.61
C THR A 187 2.40 -1.57 -7.55
N HIS A 188 2.71 -1.69 -8.84
CA HIS A 188 2.09 -0.94 -9.92
C HIS A 188 1.56 -1.95 -10.95
N LEU A 189 0.24 -2.10 -11.01
CA LEU A 189 -0.43 -3.06 -11.90
C LEU A 189 -0.79 -2.41 -13.25
N GLU A 190 -1.20 -3.22 -14.21
CA GLU A 190 -1.71 -2.77 -15.50
C GLU A 190 -2.86 -1.75 -15.33
N ALA A 191 -2.65 -0.58 -15.94
CA ALA A 191 -3.55 0.56 -15.88
C ALA A 191 -4.66 0.41 -16.93
N GLY A 192 -4.32 -0.16 -18.09
CA GLY A 192 -5.26 -0.42 -19.18
C GLY A 192 -6.40 -1.35 -18.74
N ASP A 193 -7.62 -1.03 -19.18
CA ASP A 193 -8.78 -1.91 -19.01
C ASP A 193 -8.98 -2.83 -20.23
N ASP A 194 -7.95 -2.92 -21.07
CA ASP A 194 -7.92 -3.79 -22.25
C ASP A 194 -8.30 -5.22 -21.89
N ALA A 195 -9.10 -5.83 -22.78
CA ALA A 195 -9.66 -7.15 -22.55
C ALA A 195 -10.38 -7.27 -21.19
N GLN A 196 -11.07 -6.21 -20.76
CA GLN A 196 -11.85 -6.14 -19.51
C GLN A 196 -10.96 -6.36 -18.27
N GLY A 197 -9.76 -5.78 -18.22
CA GLY A 197 -8.84 -5.90 -17.09
C GLY A 197 -8.19 -7.29 -16.94
N LYS A 198 -8.14 -8.09 -18.01
CA LYS A 198 -7.55 -9.44 -18.02
C LYS A 198 -6.10 -9.44 -17.50
N TYR A 199 -5.30 -8.46 -17.94
CA TYR A 199 -3.89 -8.36 -17.57
C TYR A 199 -3.71 -8.06 -16.08
N ARG A 200 -4.43 -7.07 -15.54
CA ARG A 200 -4.42 -6.77 -14.10
C ARG A 200 -4.80 -7.98 -13.24
N ARG A 201 -5.80 -8.77 -13.65
CA ARG A 201 -6.15 -10.02 -12.96
C ARG A 201 -5.04 -11.07 -13.06
N SER A 202 -4.40 -11.19 -14.22
CA SER A 202 -3.26 -12.09 -14.43
C SER A 202 -2.10 -11.74 -13.51
N GLU A 203 -1.72 -10.47 -13.43
CA GLU A 203 -0.67 -9.96 -12.54
C GLU A 203 -1.00 -10.22 -11.07
N MET A 204 -2.26 -9.98 -10.66
CA MET A 204 -2.69 -10.28 -9.30
C MET A 204 -2.59 -11.77 -8.96
N LYS A 205 -2.93 -12.66 -9.91
CA LYS A 205 -2.75 -14.11 -9.73
C LYS A 205 -1.28 -14.48 -9.56
N GLN A 206 -0.38 -13.89 -10.35
CA GLN A 206 1.06 -14.09 -10.19
C GLN A 206 1.55 -13.62 -8.83
N PHE A 207 1.11 -12.44 -8.39
CA PHE A 207 1.44 -11.92 -7.06
C PHE A 207 1.00 -12.89 -5.95
N LEU A 208 -0.26 -13.33 -5.97
CA LEU A 208 -0.77 -14.26 -4.96
C LEU A 208 -0.03 -15.61 -5.00
N ALA A 209 0.35 -16.11 -6.18
CA ALA A 209 1.12 -17.34 -6.30
C ALA A 209 2.53 -17.22 -5.69
N VAL A 210 3.16 -16.04 -5.78
CA VAL A 210 4.44 -15.77 -5.10
C VAL A 210 4.25 -15.79 -3.59
N LEU A 211 3.21 -15.14 -3.05
CA LEU A 211 2.92 -15.16 -1.62
C LEU A 211 2.68 -16.58 -1.08
N GLN A 212 2.06 -17.45 -1.89
CA GLN A 212 1.84 -18.85 -1.52
C GLN A 212 3.15 -19.67 -1.50
N ARG A 213 4.10 -19.37 -2.39
CA ARG A 213 5.41 -20.07 -2.45
C ARG A 213 6.40 -19.58 -1.40
N HIS A 214 6.14 -18.41 -0.83
CA HIS A 214 6.96 -17.75 0.16
C HIS A 214 6.14 -17.54 1.44
N PRO A 215 5.86 -18.62 2.21
CA PRO A 215 5.05 -18.52 3.42
C PRO A 215 5.62 -17.55 4.45
N GLU A 216 6.93 -17.27 4.43
CA GLU A 216 7.59 -16.23 5.22
C GLU A 216 7.11 -14.81 4.88
N LEU A 217 6.56 -14.61 3.68
CA LEU A 217 5.88 -13.38 3.24
C LEU A 217 4.37 -13.41 3.57
N SER A 218 3.80 -14.60 3.78
CA SER A 218 2.39 -14.74 4.12
C SER A 218 2.12 -14.31 5.56
N LEU A 219 0.94 -13.74 5.79
CA LEU A 219 0.47 -13.28 7.11
C LEU A 219 0.05 -14.44 8.04
N GLU A 220 0.06 -15.68 7.56
CA GLU A 220 -0.43 -16.86 8.28
C GLU A 220 0.73 -17.72 8.80
N SER A 221 1.50 -17.20 9.75
CA SER A 221 2.11 -18.08 10.74
C SER A 221 1.08 -18.22 11.87
N GLU A 222 0.15 -19.16 11.71
CA GLU A 222 -0.73 -19.60 12.78
C GLU A 222 0.11 -20.02 13.99
N ASN A 223 0.18 -19.15 14.98
CA ASN A 223 0.50 -19.54 16.34
C ASN A 223 -0.77 -20.14 16.96
N VAL A 224 -1.27 -21.24 16.37
CA VAL A 224 -2.18 -22.15 17.05
C VAL A 224 -1.29 -22.98 17.97
N GLY A 225 -0.86 -22.34 19.06
CA GLY A 225 -0.38 -23.04 20.23
C GLY A 225 -1.50 -23.95 20.70
N GLY A 226 -1.31 -25.26 20.49
CA GLY A 226 -2.21 -26.31 20.93
C GLY A 226 -2.43 -26.27 22.44
N GLY A 227 -3.46 -25.54 22.86
CA GLY A 227 -4.18 -25.81 24.09
C GLY A 227 -5.29 -26.80 23.77
N GLY A 228 -5.05 -28.09 24.01
CA GLY A 228 -6.03 -29.14 23.78
C GLY A 228 -7.32 -28.88 24.57
N LEU A 229 -8.39 -28.56 23.85
CA LEU A 229 -9.75 -28.76 24.34
C LEU A 229 -10.25 -30.09 23.78
N GLN A 230 -10.38 -31.07 24.69
CA GLN A 230 -11.02 -32.35 24.39
C GLN A 230 -12.44 -32.10 23.85
N PRO A 231 -12.91 -32.88 22.86
CA PRO A 231 -14.29 -32.80 22.41
C PRO A 231 -15.22 -33.26 23.53
N THR A 232 -16.03 -32.34 24.05
CA THR A 232 -17.12 -32.68 24.96
C THR A 232 -18.16 -33.50 24.19
N LYS A 233 -18.51 -34.64 24.78
CA LYS A 233 -19.46 -35.62 24.25
C LYS A 233 -20.79 -34.96 23.88
N SER A 234 -21.27 -35.21 22.66
CA SER A 234 -22.60 -34.81 22.21
C SER A 234 -23.70 -35.44 23.08
N PRO A 235 -24.78 -34.70 23.44
CA PRO A 235 -25.91 -35.29 24.14
C PRO A 235 -26.72 -36.22 23.23
N ARG A 236 -27.04 -37.42 23.75
CA ARG A 236 -27.99 -38.37 23.13
C ARG A 236 -29.40 -37.77 23.13
N LEU A 237 -29.96 -37.52 21.95
CA LEU A 237 -31.39 -37.25 21.79
C LEU A 237 -32.20 -38.53 22.04
N HIS A 238 -33.06 -38.48 23.06
CA HIS A 238 -34.08 -39.50 23.34
C HIS A 238 -35.23 -39.37 22.33
N ASN A 239 -35.44 -40.38 21.50
CA ASN A 239 -36.67 -40.53 20.73
C ASN A 239 -37.78 -41.06 21.65
N LYS A 240 -38.73 -40.20 22.02
CA LYS A 240 -40.03 -40.62 22.57
C LYS A 240 -40.94 -41.03 21.41
N ARG A 241 -41.24 -42.33 21.33
CA ARG A 241 -42.43 -42.85 20.62
C ARG A 241 -43.68 -42.38 21.37
N MET A 242 -44.60 -41.76 20.66
CA MET A 242 -46.01 -41.69 21.03
C MET A 242 -46.79 -42.15 19.80
N GLY A 243 -47.44 -43.30 19.91
CA GLY A 243 -48.53 -43.69 19.04
C GLY A 243 -49.84 -43.57 19.81
N THR A 244 -50.93 -43.28 19.09
CA THR A 244 -52.33 -43.70 19.30
C THR A 244 -53.15 -42.94 18.24
N HIS A 245 -53.78 -43.63 17.29
CA HIS A 245 -55.19 -44.03 17.33
C HIS A 245 -56.14 -42.84 17.57
N LEU A 246 -56.67 -42.28 16.48
CA LEU A 246 -58.06 -42.45 16.01
C LEU A 246 -58.14 -41.98 14.55
#